data_AF-A0A7W8CQW6-F1
#
_entry.id   AF-A0A7W8CQW6-F1
#
_cell.length_a   1.000
_cell.length_b   1.000
_cell.length_c   1.000
_cell.angle_alpha   90.00
_cell.angle_beta   90.00
_cell.angle_gamma   90.00
#
_symmetry.space_group_name_H-M   'P 1'
#
loop_
_entity.id
_entity.type
_entity.pdbx_description
1 polymer ?
#
loop_
_entity_poly.entity_id
_entity_poly.type
_entity_poly.pdbx_seq_one_letter_code
_entity_poly.pdbx_strand_id
1 'polypeptide(L)'
;MVGRNDPCPCGSGEKYKKCCGREEAVDLQQLMDTELETIMTGFAEHGLEPKEFHQLTQLFSNWQSVLSNVFGKDMIEAMAFESYVFHDRVDIWKGYIGRQKKAQKRQRVLDVLDLWEEPFYMLVEVQQVDNRILQLRDKVTGEIHQMVNAGGAKKGEWLFGVFLRSLRDGKPTVQPAEGLITIPAFQQTVIEELAARLKEGVNDPLDLYRPFVESIPELDLTPFQDEVMGLVSSFIDNYGLNNEVIEGIAFAFLKEVPVKARKPEGVTAGILQAANDFGLFEEVFLTQQIIAGELGTTVGTLSKYRDMVGGFVIERLDKDENAQPRDQNQYRQPYIMPEVVTEMGTDPRLTERGLWEMMKRTENAKSVADFNKVLQQPNVKYKPATDLDRAQQLCYEAFEKDGKERERLAQEALELNPKNGDANLLMAEFVEHDVEKELHYLTALNTGYRTFDDSFDVLWGYVPNRPFLRALFSYGAWLMEQGRYVKAIEQLTEIMDKNPLDHQGAKWLLLSAYIHAGKWEQAGDLTDSFALEDNTGIGMYFHYLSDLHTGVLKPHERSQMKQFIKKRNPHLFKLLQEGKKPGAFPRHFSLQEGNKDEAELVYWLIYGIGEVDEFLG
;
A
#
# COMPACT_ATOMS: atom_id res chain seq x y z
N MET A 1 -40.86 10.57 24.73
CA MET A 1 -40.30 11.00 23.43
C MET A 1 -40.95 12.31 23.05
N VAL A 2 -40.16 13.30 22.62
CA VAL A 2 -40.66 14.58 22.10
C VAL A 2 -41.25 14.31 20.71
N GLY A 3 -42.50 14.69 20.49
CA GLY A 3 -43.18 14.51 19.22
C GLY A 3 -42.57 15.40 18.13
N ARG A 4 -42.54 14.91 16.88
CA ARG A 4 -41.91 15.59 15.74
C ARG A 4 -42.43 17.02 15.46
N ASN A 5 -43.63 17.36 15.96
CA ASN A 5 -44.25 18.68 15.84
C ASN A 5 -44.25 19.49 17.15
N ASP A 6 -43.71 18.93 18.24
CA ASP A 6 -43.66 19.58 19.55
C ASP A 6 -42.61 20.70 19.56
N PRO A 7 -42.71 21.68 20.49
CA PRO A 7 -41.68 22.69 20.68
C PRO A 7 -40.32 22.06 21.01
N CYS A 8 -39.26 22.58 20.41
CA CYS A 8 -37.92 22.01 20.56
C CYS A 8 -37.39 22.17 22.00
N PRO A 9 -36.85 21.11 22.64
CA PRO A 9 -36.36 21.16 24.02
C PRO A 9 -35.16 22.09 24.26
N CYS A 10 -34.46 22.49 23.20
CA CYS A 10 -33.31 23.41 23.30
C CYS A 10 -33.72 24.87 23.58
N GLY A 11 -35.02 25.16 23.67
CA GLY A 11 -35.52 26.50 24.00
C GLY A 11 -35.58 27.46 22.81
N SER A 12 -35.40 26.98 21.58
CA SER A 12 -35.46 27.81 20.37
C SER A 12 -36.85 28.33 20.00
N GLY A 13 -37.92 27.74 20.56
CA GLY A 13 -39.31 28.08 20.23
C GLY A 13 -39.82 27.50 18.91
N GLU A 14 -38.95 26.91 18.09
CA GLU A 14 -39.31 26.24 16.83
C GLU A 14 -39.83 24.81 17.06
N LYS A 15 -40.56 24.25 16.07
CA LYS A 15 -40.97 22.82 16.10
C LYS A 15 -39.73 21.92 16.06
N TYR A 16 -39.75 20.80 16.80
CA TYR A 16 -38.63 19.86 16.92
C TYR A 16 -38.00 19.50 15.57
N LYS A 17 -38.82 19.13 14.57
CA LYS A 17 -38.37 18.81 13.19
C LYS A 17 -37.68 19.95 12.42
N LYS A 18 -37.82 21.19 12.86
CA LYS A 18 -37.21 22.38 12.24
C LYS A 18 -35.97 22.88 13.01
N CYS A 19 -35.67 22.27 14.15
CA CYS A 19 -34.58 22.66 15.04
C CYS A 19 -33.68 21.45 15.34
N CYS A 20 -33.58 20.95 16.58
CA CYS A 20 -32.69 19.83 16.92
C CYS A 20 -33.04 18.52 16.19
N GLY A 21 -34.31 18.30 15.84
CA GLY A 21 -34.74 17.17 15.02
C GLY A 21 -34.33 17.26 13.54
N ARG A 22 -33.58 18.30 13.15
CA ARG A 22 -32.99 18.48 11.82
C ARG A 22 -31.59 17.87 11.75
N GLU A 23 -30.87 17.81 12.87
CA GLU A 23 -29.56 17.13 13.04
C GLU A 23 -29.74 15.65 13.44
N GLU A 24 -30.84 15.29 14.11
CA GLU A 24 -31.18 13.89 14.47
C GLU A 24 -31.81 13.07 13.33
N ALA A 25 -32.08 13.68 12.18
CA ALA A 25 -32.31 12.90 10.98
C ALA A 25 -30.95 12.34 10.58
N VAL A 26 -30.63 11.10 11.01
CA VAL A 26 -29.63 10.25 10.35
C VAL A 26 -29.72 10.55 8.87
N ASP A 27 -28.67 11.12 8.28
CA ASP A 27 -28.72 11.59 6.90
C ASP A 27 -29.07 10.38 6.05
N LEU A 28 -30.33 10.30 5.66
CA LEU A 28 -30.88 9.14 4.96
C LEU A 28 -30.13 8.95 3.64
N GLN A 29 -29.55 10.02 3.10
CA GLN A 29 -28.66 9.98 1.96
C GLN A 29 -27.33 9.30 2.34
N GLN A 30 -26.67 9.72 3.42
CA GLN A 30 -25.43 9.09 3.87
C GLN A 30 -25.61 7.59 4.16
N LEU A 31 -26.72 7.19 4.78
CA LEU A 31 -27.00 5.78 5.05
C LEU A 31 -27.30 5.00 3.76
N MET A 32 -27.94 5.63 2.77
CA MET A 32 -28.10 5.02 1.45
C MET A 32 -26.77 4.91 0.70
N ASP A 33 -25.92 5.93 0.79
CA ASP A 33 -24.61 5.95 0.15
C ASP A 33 -23.73 4.81 0.71
N THR A 34 -23.71 4.62 2.05
CA THR A 34 -23.00 3.49 2.69
C THR A 34 -23.56 2.13 2.27
N GLU A 35 -24.88 1.99 2.15
CA GLU A 35 -25.49 0.73 1.69
C GLU A 35 -25.15 0.43 0.22
N LEU A 36 -25.18 1.43 -0.65
CA LEU A 36 -24.79 1.29 -2.05
C LEU A 36 -23.30 0.97 -2.17
N GLU A 37 -22.44 1.66 -1.43
CA GLU A 37 -21.00 1.39 -1.36
C GLU A 37 -20.71 -0.04 -0.91
N THR A 38 -21.38 -0.52 0.14
CA THR A 38 -21.25 -1.92 0.63
C THR A 38 -21.67 -2.93 -0.45
N ILE A 39 -22.72 -2.63 -1.22
CA ILE A 39 -23.15 -3.50 -2.32
C ILE A 39 -22.12 -3.48 -3.44
N MET A 40 -21.52 -2.33 -3.75
CA MET A 40 -20.49 -2.22 -4.78
C MET A 40 -19.24 -3.02 -4.41
N THR A 41 -18.68 -2.76 -3.23
CA THR A 41 -17.44 -3.39 -2.76
C THR A 41 -17.60 -4.89 -2.52
N GLY A 42 -18.79 -5.31 -2.04
CA GLY A 42 -19.11 -6.72 -1.83
C GLY A 42 -19.16 -7.57 -3.11
N PHE A 43 -19.14 -6.96 -4.30
CA PHE A 43 -19.11 -7.71 -5.55
C PHE A 43 -17.81 -8.48 -5.74
N ALA A 44 -16.66 -7.93 -5.36
CA ALA A 44 -15.37 -8.61 -5.50
C ALA A 44 -15.33 -9.92 -4.69
N GLU A 45 -15.96 -9.94 -3.51
CA GLU A 45 -15.98 -11.09 -2.60
C GLU A 45 -17.10 -12.10 -2.92
N HIS A 46 -18.28 -11.64 -3.34
CA HIS A 46 -19.49 -12.46 -3.42
C HIS A 46 -20.13 -12.50 -4.84
N GLY A 47 -19.53 -11.78 -5.78
CA GLY A 47 -20.00 -11.64 -7.16
C GLY A 47 -19.43 -12.70 -8.11
N LEU A 48 -18.17 -13.08 -7.91
CA LEU A 48 -17.41 -13.96 -8.81
C LEU A 48 -17.28 -15.40 -8.25
N GLU A 49 -17.27 -16.40 -9.13
CA GLU A 49 -16.92 -17.78 -8.76
C GLU A 49 -15.46 -18.08 -9.17
N PRO A 50 -14.82 -19.13 -8.62
CA PRO A 50 -13.41 -19.47 -8.91
C PRO A 50 -13.04 -19.57 -10.39
N LYS A 51 -13.98 -19.95 -11.27
CA LYS A 51 -13.73 -20.11 -12.71
C LYS A 51 -13.59 -18.77 -13.45
N GLU A 52 -14.22 -17.71 -12.95
CA GLU A 52 -14.09 -16.35 -13.50
C GLU A 52 -12.71 -15.77 -13.22
N PHE A 53 -12.11 -16.06 -12.07
CA PHE A 53 -10.77 -15.58 -11.72
C PHE A 53 -9.72 -16.02 -12.74
N HIS A 54 -9.78 -17.24 -13.25
CA HIS A 54 -8.85 -17.69 -14.29
C HIS A 54 -8.99 -16.90 -15.60
N GLN A 55 -10.21 -16.53 -15.99
CA GLN A 55 -10.45 -15.71 -17.18
C GLN A 55 -9.98 -14.26 -16.97
N LEU A 56 -10.21 -13.72 -15.78
CA LEU A 56 -9.72 -12.41 -15.37
C LEU A 56 -8.19 -12.35 -15.39
N THR A 57 -7.49 -13.36 -14.89
CA THR A 57 -6.01 -13.42 -14.94
C THR A 57 -5.49 -13.42 -16.38
N GLN A 58 -6.16 -14.14 -17.29
CA GLN A 58 -5.78 -14.16 -18.71
C GLN A 58 -6.06 -12.80 -19.38
N LEU A 59 -7.21 -12.18 -19.09
CA LEU A 59 -7.56 -10.87 -19.58
C LEU A 59 -6.56 -9.81 -19.10
N PHE A 60 -6.25 -9.82 -17.80
CA PHE A 60 -5.25 -8.95 -17.20
C PHE A 60 -3.89 -9.11 -17.87
N SER A 61 -3.40 -10.34 -18.03
CA SER A 61 -2.11 -10.60 -18.70
C SER A 61 -2.07 -10.03 -20.13
N ASN A 62 -3.17 -10.16 -20.87
CA ASN A 62 -3.31 -9.61 -22.21
C ASN A 62 -3.28 -8.07 -22.19
N TRP A 63 -4.07 -7.44 -21.30
CA TRP A 63 -4.11 -5.99 -21.16
C TRP A 63 -2.78 -5.41 -20.70
N GLN A 64 -2.13 -6.06 -19.74
CA GLN A 64 -0.79 -5.70 -19.26
C GLN A 64 0.22 -5.67 -20.40
N SER A 65 0.21 -6.68 -21.27
CA SER A 65 1.13 -6.75 -22.41
C SER A 65 0.96 -5.61 -23.42
N VAL A 66 -0.20 -4.96 -23.45
CA VAL A 66 -0.53 -3.88 -24.40
C VAL A 66 -0.38 -2.50 -23.74
N LEU A 67 -0.78 -2.36 -22.49
CA LEU A 67 -1.00 -1.08 -21.82
C LEU A 67 0.13 -0.70 -20.83
N SER A 68 1.04 -1.63 -20.48
CA SER A 68 2.09 -1.42 -19.46
C SER A 68 3.01 -0.23 -19.71
N ASN A 69 3.08 0.26 -20.94
CA ASN A 69 3.93 1.41 -21.30
C ASN A 69 3.29 2.76 -20.94
N VAL A 70 2.01 2.79 -20.62
CA VAL A 70 1.25 4.04 -20.40
C VAL A 70 0.48 4.03 -19.08
N PHE A 71 0.14 2.85 -18.56
CA PHE A 71 -0.61 2.71 -17.32
C PHE A 71 0.13 1.78 -16.35
N GLY A 72 0.14 2.15 -15.08
CA GLY A 72 0.58 1.28 -14.00
C GLY A 72 -0.27 0.01 -13.88
N LYS A 73 0.31 -1.03 -13.29
CA LYS A 73 -0.29 -2.37 -13.11
C LYS A 73 -1.68 -2.29 -12.49
N ASP A 74 -1.82 -1.57 -11.37
CA ASP A 74 -3.09 -1.45 -10.62
C ASP A 74 -4.22 -0.84 -11.47
N MET A 75 -3.90 0.16 -12.28
CA MET A 75 -4.87 0.77 -13.19
C MET A 75 -5.28 -0.22 -14.27
N ILE A 76 -4.33 -0.99 -14.81
CA ILE A 76 -4.62 -2.03 -15.81
C ILE A 76 -5.52 -3.12 -15.22
N GLU A 77 -5.27 -3.55 -13.99
CA GLU A 77 -6.12 -4.50 -13.26
C GLU A 77 -7.55 -3.96 -13.10
N ALA A 78 -7.70 -2.72 -12.61
CA ALA A 78 -9.01 -2.10 -12.43
C ALA A 78 -9.78 -2.01 -13.76
N MET A 79 -9.15 -1.51 -14.83
CA MET A 79 -9.80 -1.38 -16.14
C MET A 79 -10.17 -2.73 -16.76
N ALA A 80 -9.29 -3.73 -16.64
CA ALA A 80 -9.55 -5.08 -17.15
C ALA A 80 -10.67 -5.77 -16.37
N PHE A 81 -10.66 -5.66 -15.04
CA PHE A 81 -11.71 -6.19 -14.17
C PHE A 81 -13.06 -5.58 -14.50
N GLU A 82 -13.13 -4.25 -14.60
CA GLU A 82 -14.37 -3.54 -14.91
C GLU A 82 -14.89 -3.87 -16.29
N SER A 83 -14.00 -3.96 -17.28
CA SER A 83 -14.37 -4.38 -18.63
C SER A 83 -14.94 -5.79 -18.64
N TYR A 84 -14.33 -6.71 -17.88
CA TYR A 84 -14.87 -8.05 -17.74
C TYR A 84 -16.26 -8.05 -17.08
N VAL A 85 -16.43 -7.34 -15.97
CA VAL A 85 -17.65 -7.39 -15.14
C VAL A 85 -18.80 -6.61 -15.75
N PHE A 86 -18.52 -5.43 -16.30
CA PHE A 86 -19.53 -4.48 -16.75
C PHE A 86 -19.81 -4.54 -18.25
N HIS A 87 -18.93 -5.17 -19.04
CA HIS A 87 -19.10 -5.34 -20.47
C HIS A 87 -19.16 -6.82 -20.88
N ASP A 88 -18.08 -7.59 -20.71
CA ASP A 88 -17.98 -8.94 -21.30
C ASP A 88 -18.87 -9.98 -20.61
N ARG A 89 -18.96 -9.90 -19.28
CA ARG A 89 -19.72 -10.80 -18.40
C ARG A 89 -20.68 -10.03 -17.52
N VAL A 90 -21.38 -9.06 -18.12
CA VAL A 90 -22.45 -8.30 -17.48
C VAL A 90 -23.57 -9.18 -16.90
N ASP A 91 -23.71 -10.42 -17.38
CA ASP A 91 -24.61 -11.41 -16.80
C ASP A 91 -24.27 -11.74 -15.33
N ILE A 92 -22.98 -11.75 -14.97
CA ILE A 92 -22.52 -12.01 -13.59
C ILE A 92 -22.89 -10.84 -12.70
N TRP A 93 -22.61 -9.62 -13.15
CA TRP A 93 -22.98 -8.39 -12.47
C TRP A 93 -24.50 -8.32 -12.24
N LYS A 94 -25.31 -8.53 -13.28
CA LYS A 94 -26.77 -8.59 -13.19
C LYS A 94 -27.24 -9.69 -12.24
N GLY A 95 -26.58 -10.85 -12.27
CA GLY A 95 -26.86 -11.96 -11.36
C GLY A 95 -26.62 -11.58 -9.89
N TYR A 96 -25.53 -10.88 -9.59
CA TYR A 96 -25.23 -10.36 -8.27
C TYR A 96 -26.24 -9.30 -7.83
N ILE A 97 -26.51 -8.29 -8.67
CA ILE A 97 -27.49 -7.24 -8.38
C ILE A 97 -28.88 -7.83 -8.13
N GLY A 98 -29.28 -8.85 -8.90
CA GLY A 98 -30.52 -9.59 -8.68
C GLY A 98 -30.59 -10.31 -7.33
N ARG A 99 -29.45 -10.76 -6.77
CA ARG A 99 -29.38 -11.30 -5.39
C ARG A 99 -29.51 -10.18 -4.36
N GLN A 100 -28.79 -9.07 -4.54
CA GLN A 100 -28.80 -7.93 -3.63
C GLN A 100 -30.19 -7.27 -3.54
N LYS A 101 -30.90 -7.17 -4.66
CA LYS A 101 -32.29 -6.68 -4.73
C LYS A 101 -33.25 -7.53 -3.89
N LYS A 102 -33.01 -8.83 -3.74
CA LYS A 102 -33.85 -9.71 -2.89
C LYS A 102 -33.59 -9.51 -1.39
N ALA A 103 -32.37 -9.13 -1.03
CA ALA A 103 -31.97 -8.89 0.36
C ALA A 103 -32.30 -7.46 0.84
N GLN A 104 -32.32 -6.50 -0.08
CA GLN A 104 -32.53 -5.09 0.22
C GLN A 104 -34.00 -4.75 0.48
N LYS A 105 -34.26 -3.97 1.54
CA LYS A 105 -35.61 -3.60 2.00
C LYS A 105 -36.02 -2.19 1.58
N ARG A 106 -35.07 -1.34 1.17
CA ARG A 106 -35.31 0.08 0.91
C ARG A 106 -35.49 0.37 -0.56
N GLN A 107 -36.68 0.91 -0.87
CA GLN A 107 -37.08 1.20 -2.26
C GLN A 107 -36.07 2.08 -2.99
N ARG A 108 -35.57 3.16 -2.37
CA ARG A 108 -34.60 4.05 -3.03
C ARG A 108 -33.28 3.37 -3.41
N VAL A 109 -32.83 2.37 -2.64
CA VAL A 109 -31.64 1.59 -3.00
C VAL A 109 -31.98 0.64 -4.12
N LEU A 110 -33.16 -0.02 -4.07
CA LEU A 110 -33.65 -0.84 -5.17
C LEU A 110 -33.74 -0.06 -6.49
N ASP A 111 -34.22 1.19 -6.46
CA ASP A 111 -34.31 2.06 -7.63
C ASP A 111 -32.92 2.35 -8.23
N VAL A 112 -31.87 2.46 -7.41
CA VAL A 112 -30.48 2.61 -7.87
C VAL A 112 -29.90 1.28 -8.37
N LEU A 113 -30.21 0.16 -7.71
CA LEU A 113 -29.79 -1.17 -8.17
C LEU A 113 -30.41 -1.52 -9.54
N ASP A 114 -31.64 -1.10 -9.81
CA ASP A 114 -32.26 -1.21 -11.15
C ASP A 114 -31.43 -0.47 -12.21
N LEU A 115 -30.91 0.71 -11.87
CA LEU A 115 -30.07 1.51 -12.75
C LEU A 115 -28.66 0.91 -12.94
N TRP A 116 -28.16 0.17 -11.95
CA TRP A 116 -26.85 -0.49 -12.03
C TRP A 116 -26.86 -1.71 -12.96
N GLU A 117 -28.01 -2.24 -13.34
CA GLU A 117 -28.08 -3.32 -14.33
C GLU A 117 -27.58 -2.90 -15.73
N GLU A 118 -27.42 -1.60 -15.97
CA GLU A 118 -26.92 -1.06 -17.24
C GLU A 118 -25.68 -0.15 -17.04
N PRO A 119 -24.50 -0.73 -16.76
CA PRO A 119 -23.24 0.00 -16.82
C PRO A 119 -22.93 0.48 -18.24
N PHE A 120 -22.21 1.59 -18.36
CA PHE A 120 -21.87 2.16 -19.67
C PHE A 120 -20.55 2.91 -19.64
N TYR A 121 -19.83 2.92 -20.76
CA TYR A 121 -18.67 3.78 -20.95
C TYR A 121 -19.10 5.21 -21.25
N MET A 122 -18.35 6.19 -20.76
CA MET A 122 -18.50 7.58 -21.18
C MET A 122 -17.17 8.31 -21.20
N LEU A 123 -17.06 9.25 -22.13
CA LEU A 123 -15.98 10.22 -22.24
C LEU A 123 -16.57 11.61 -22.02
N VAL A 124 -16.15 12.27 -20.94
CA VAL A 124 -16.74 13.55 -20.52
C VAL A 124 -15.73 14.65 -20.30
N GLU A 125 -16.13 15.87 -20.64
CA GLU A 125 -15.42 17.09 -20.26
C GLU A 125 -15.98 17.65 -18.95
N VAL A 126 -15.10 18.02 -18.02
CA VAL A 126 -15.47 18.75 -16.81
C VAL A 126 -15.72 20.22 -17.13
N GLN A 127 -16.99 20.62 -17.26
CA GLN A 127 -17.36 22.00 -17.64
C GLN A 127 -17.31 22.98 -16.46
N GLN A 128 -17.75 22.52 -15.29
CA GLN A 128 -17.87 23.33 -14.08
C GLN A 128 -17.75 22.46 -12.82
N VAL A 129 -17.23 23.06 -11.75
CA VAL A 129 -17.11 22.45 -10.42
C VAL A 129 -17.80 23.37 -9.41
N ASP A 130 -18.94 22.94 -8.86
CA ASP A 130 -19.70 23.71 -7.86
C ASP A 130 -19.92 22.86 -6.60
N ASN A 131 -19.47 23.29 -5.42
CA ASN A 131 -19.68 22.58 -4.15
C ASN A 131 -19.41 21.06 -4.21
N ARG A 132 -18.25 20.66 -4.77
CA ARG A 132 -17.85 19.26 -5.00
C ARG A 132 -18.78 18.49 -5.94
N ILE A 133 -19.55 19.15 -6.80
CA ILE A 133 -20.32 18.52 -7.88
C ILE A 133 -19.73 18.95 -9.22
N LEU A 134 -19.41 17.98 -10.06
CA LEU A 134 -18.97 18.18 -11.44
C LEU A 134 -20.18 18.27 -12.36
N GLN A 135 -20.19 19.26 -13.25
CA GLN A 135 -21.02 19.25 -14.45
C GLN A 135 -20.19 18.66 -15.59
N LEU A 136 -20.59 17.49 -16.05
CA LEU A 136 -19.87 16.69 -17.03
C LEU A 136 -20.63 16.74 -18.35
N ARG A 137 -19.95 17.06 -19.46
CA ARG A 137 -20.55 16.97 -20.80
C ARG A 137 -19.99 15.76 -21.53
N ASP A 138 -20.87 14.84 -21.92
CA ASP A 138 -20.53 13.69 -22.75
C ASP A 138 -20.16 14.14 -24.17
N LYS A 139 -18.99 13.71 -24.63
CA LYS A 139 -18.46 14.01 -25.97
C LYS A 139 -19.29 13.38 -27.08
N VAL A 140 -19.81 12.17 -26.84
CA VAL A 140 -20.46 11.33 -27.84
C VAL A 140 -21.94 11.70 -27.94
N THR A 141 -22.63 11.82 -26.80
CA THR A 141 -24.08 12.08 -26.76
C THR A 141 -24.42 13.56 -26.66
N GLY A 142 -23.52 14.38 -26.11
CA GLY A 142 -23.78 15.78 -25.77
C GLY A 142 -24.62 15.97 -24.50
N GLU A 143 -25.00 14.90 -23.81
CA GLU A 143 -25.75 14.96 -22.55
C GLU A 143 -24.91 15.58 -21.43
N ILE A 144 -25.61 16.21 -20.47
CA ILE A 144 -24.99 16.79 -19.29
C ILE A 144 -25.32 15.91 -18.09
N HIS A 145 -24.28 15.42 -17.43
CA HIS A 145 -24.36 14.59 -16.24
C HIS A 145 -23.81 15.34 -15.03
N GLN A 146 -24.21 14.88 -13.85
CA GLN A 146 -23.69 15.35 -12.58
C GLN A 146 -22.99 14.21 -11.86
N MET A 147 -21.88 14.53 -11.18
CA MET A 147 -21.11 13.57 -10.40
C MET A 147 -20.51 14.25 -9.18
N VAL A 148 -20.32 13.52 -8.08
CA VAL A 148 -19.57 14.03 -6.94
C VAL A 148 -18.08 14.04 -7.29
N ASN A 149 -17.42 15.17 -7.07
CA ASN A 149 -16.00 15.33 -7.29
C ASN A 149 -15.20 14.67 -6.15
N ALA A 150 -15.12 13.33 -6.17
CA ALA A 150 -14.32 12.55 -5.23
C ALA A 150 -12.82 12.57 -5.60
N GLY A 151 -12.49 12.54 -6.90
CA GLY A 151 -11.11 12.46 -7.41
C GLY A 151 -10.38 13.79 -7.63
N GLY A 152 -11.00 14.93 -7.29
CA GLY A 152 -10.36 16.25 -7.41
C GLY A 152 -10.22 16.78 -8.84
N ALA A 153 -10.99 16.24 -9.80
CA ALA A 153 -10.97 16.67 -11.19
C ALA A 153 -11.27 18.17 -11.34
N LYS A 154 -10.55 18.82 -12.26
CA LYS A 154 -10.57 20.27 -12.50
C LYS A 154 -11.32 20.60 -13.79
N LYS A 155 -11.83 21.83 -13.87
CA LYS A 155 -12.48 22.33 -15.09
C LYS A 155 -11.54 22.23 -16.29
N GLY A 156 -12.05 21.67 -17.39
CA GLY A 156 -11.32 21.46 -18.64
C GLY A 156 -10.59 20.12 -18.73
N GLU A 157 -10.54 19.34 -17.65
CA GLU A 157 -10.06 17.95 -17.71
C GLU A 157 -11.12 17.05 -18.35
N TRP A 158 -10.64 15.96 -18.93
CA TRP A 158 -11.46 14.93 -19.53
C TRP A 158 -11.42 13.68 -18.66
N LEU A 159 -12.55 13.00 -18.52
CA LEU A 159 -12.66 11.76 -17.76
C LEU A 159 -13.18 10.66 -18.68
N PHE A 160 -12.61 9.46 -18.55
CA PHE A 160 -13.02 8.29 -19.31
C PHE A 160 -13.01 7.03 -18.44
N GLY A 161 -14.02 6.19 -18.59
CA GLY A 161 -14.11 4.90 -17.91
C GLY A 161 -15.53 4.34 -17.95
N VAL A 162 -15.78 3.34 -17.12
CA VAL A 162 -17.13 2.79 -16.89
C VAL A 162 -17.85 3.62 -15.82
N PHE A 163 -19.13 3.87 -16.05
CA PHE A 163 -19.99 4.61 -15.14
C PHE A 163 -21.28 3.85 -14.88
N LEU A 164 -21.84 4.12 -13.71
CA LEU A 164 -23.13 3.61 -13.26
C LEU A 164 -24.07 4.78 -13.00
N ARG A 165 -25.32 4.61 -13.42
CA ARG A 165 -26.38 5.59 -13.11
C ARG A 165 -26.75 5.49 -11.65
N SER A 166 -27.00 6.63 -11.01
CA SER A 166 -27.37 6.69 -9.60
C SER A 166 -28.36 7.84 -9.35
N LEU A 167 -28.81 7.96 -8.10
CA LEU A 167 -29.74 9.00 -7.65
C LEU A 167 -29.20 9.66 -6.38
N ARG A 168 -29.08 10.99 -6.40
CA ARG A 168 -28.75 11.79 -5.22
C ARG A 168 -29.87 12.79 -4.94
N ASP A 169 -30.44 12.74 -3.75
CA ASP A 169 -31.65 13.52 -3.40
C ASP A 169 -32.81 13.34 -4.41
N GLY A 170 -32.89 12.16 -5.05
CA GLY A 170 -33.88 11.84 -6.08
C GLY A 170 -33.61 12.47 -7.45
N LYS A 171 -32.43 13.09 -7.65
CA LYS A 171 -32.00 13.61 -8.95
C LYS A 171 -31.03 12.65 -9.63
N PRO A 172 -31.10 12.48 -10.97
CA PRO A 172 -30.13 11.69 -11.71
C PRO A 172 -28.71 12.19 -11.51
N THR A 173 -27.81 11.28 -11.18
CA THR A 173 -26.37 11.49 -11.09
C THR A 173 -25.68 10.28 -11.72
N VAL A 174 -24.39 10.40 -12.01
CA VAL A 174 -23.54 9.26 -12.35
C VAL A 174 -22.49 9.08 -11.27
N GLN A 175 -22.00 7.86 -11.14
CA GLN A 175 -20.84 7.51 -10.35
C GLN A 175 -19.86 6.74 -11.24
N PRO A 176 -18.56 7.02 -11.15
CA PRO A 176 -17.57 6.27 -11.90
C PRO A 176 -17.32 4.93 -11.20
N ALA A 177 -16.89 3.94 -11.96
CA ALA A 177 -16.17 2.80 -11.40
C ALA A 177 -14.72 3.22 -11.05
N GLU A 178 -13.92 2.31 -10.49
CA GLU A 178 -12.55 2.56 -10.02
C GLU A 178 -11.56 2.84 -11.16
N GLY A 179 -11.74 2.21 -12.33
CA GLY A 179 -10.92 2.36 -13.54
C GLY A 179 -11.11 3.69 -14.29
N LEU A 180 -11.41 4.78 -13.57
CA LEU A 180 -11.60 6.11 -14.12
C LEU A 180 -10.25 6.76 -14.48
N ILE A 181 -10.06 7.06 -15.75
CA ILE A 181 -8.88 7.77 -16.25
C ILE A 181 -9.17 9.27 -16.34
N THR A 182 -8.21 10.08 -15.90
CA THR A 182 -8.16 11.52 -16.22
C THR A 182 -7.27 11.74 -17.44
N ILE A 183 -7.83 12.33 -18.50
CA ILE A 183 -7.11 12.65 -19.74
C ILE A 183 -6.78 14.14 -19.75
N PRO A 184 -5.50 14.52 -19.85
CA PRO A 184 -5.12 15.92 -19.97
C PRO A 184 -5.68 16.57 -21.23
N ALA A 185 -6.12 17.83 -21.12
CA ALA A 185 -6.76 18.57 -22.22
C ALA A 185 -5.88 18.72 -23.49
N PHE A 186 -4.56 18.56 -23.39
CA PHE A 186 -3.67 18.63 -24.55
C PHE A 186 -3.66 17.35 -25.39
N GLN A 187 -4.15 16.21 -24.88
CA GLN A 187 -4.21 14.94 -25.60
C GLN A 187 -5.45 14.84 -26.51
N GLN A 188 -5.64 15.84 -27.39
CA GLN A 188 -6.82 15.93 -28.26
C GLN A 188 -6.96 14.73 -29.20
N THR A 189 -5.85 14.15 -29.67
CA THR A 189 -5.86 12.96 -30.52
C THR A 189 -6.52 11.76 -29.82
N VAL A 190 -6.13 11.48 -28.57
CA VAL A 190 -6.76 10.42 -27.74
C VAL A 190 -8.24 10.67 -27.60
N ILE A 191 -8.64 11.90 -27.27
CA ILE A 191 -10.03 12.28 -27.02
C ILE A 191 -10.90 12.04 -28.26
N GLU A 192 -10.45 12.47 -29.44
CA GLU A 192 -11.22 12.33 -30.68
C GLU A 192 -11.30 10.87 -31.16
N GLU A 193 -10.21 10.11 -31.04
CA GLU A 193 -10.18 8.70 -31.43
C GLU A 193 -11.06 7.85 -30.49
N LEU A 194 -10.97 8.09 -29.20
CA LEU A 194 -11.81 7.44 -28.20
C LEU A 194 -13.29 7.75 -28.40
N ALA A 195 -13.63 9.01 -28.68
CA ALA A 195 -15.01 9.40 -28.99
C ALA A 195 -15.54 8.70 -30.25
N ALA A 196 -14.70 8.51 -31.27
CA ALA A 196 -15.07 7.77 -32.48
C ALA A 196 -15.34 6.29 -32.18
N ARG A 197 -14.45 5.62 -31.42
CA ARG A 197 -14.61 4.21 -31.03
C ARG A 197 -15.88 4.01 -30.18
N LEU A 198 -16.15 4.89 -29.22
CA LEU A 198 -17.38 4.84 -28.42
C LEU A 198 -18.65 5.00 -29.26
N LYS A 199 -18.61 5.84 -30.30
CA LYS A 199 -19.76 6.07 -31.19
C LYS A 199 -20.09 4.85 -32.06
N GLU A 200 -19.10 4.05 -32.42
CA GLU A 200 -19.27 2.83 -33.21
C GLU A 200 -19.81 1.65 -32.37
N GLY A 201 -19.70 1.75 -31.05
CA GLY A 201 -20.06 0.70 -30.10
C GLY A 201 -18.84 -0.11 -29.67
N VAL A 202 -18.86 -0.57 -28.42
CA VAL A 202 -17.76 -1.31 -27.80
C VAL A 202 -17.94 -2.80 -28.10
N ASN A 203 -16.96 -3.41 -28.78
CA ASN A 203 -16.92 -4.86 -29.03
C ASN A 203 -15.80 -5.52 -28.22
N ASP A 204 -14.60 -4.96 -28.28
CA ASP A 204 -13.47 -5.29 -27.41
C ASP A 204 -13.15 -4.05 -26.56
N PRO A 205 -13.34 -4.11 -25.23
CA PRO A 205 -13.02 -2.96 -24.37
C PRO A 205 -11.55 -2.53 -24.43
N LEU A 206 -10.60 -3.43 -24.70
CA LEU A 206 -9.18 -3.09 -24.79
C LEU A 206 -8.92 -2.05 -25.90
N ASP A 207 -9.70 -2.10 -26.97
CA ASP A 207 -9.58 -1.15 -28.08
C ASP A 207 -9.92 0.28 -27.65
N LEU A 208 -10.67 0.51 -26.57
CA LEU A 208 -10.87 1.86 -26.05
C LEU A 208 -9.60 2.45 -25.42
N TYR A 209 -8.68 1.59 -24.97
CA TYR A 209 -7.47 2.00 -24.26
C TYR A 209 -6.23 2.03 -25.16
N ARG A 210 -6.27 1.40 -26.33
CA ARG A 210 -5.18 1.44 -27.33
C ARG A 210 -4.78 2.85 -27.77
N PRO A 211 -5.69 3.83 -27.97
CA PRO A 211 -5.29 5.19 -28.35
C PRO A 211 -4.29 5.80 -27.39
N PHE A 212 -4.30 5.48 -26.11
CA PHE A 212 -3.32 5.97 -25.14
C PHE A 212 -1.90 5.48 -25.43
N VAL A 213 -1.76 4.28 -26.00
CA VAL A 213 -0.48 3.67 -26.42
C VAL A 213 -0.11 4.07 -27.85
N GLU A 214 -1.09 4.10 -28.75
CA GLU A 214 -0.90 4.42 -30.17
C GLU A 214 -0.62 5.91 -30.40
N SER A 215 -1.10 6.77 -29.49
CA SER A 215 -0.85 8.21 -29.49
C SER A 215 0.27 8.65 -28.54
N ILE A 216 1.10 7.72 -28.04
CA ILE A 216 2.41 8.09 -27.47
C ILE A 216 3.03 9.05 -28.48
N PRO A 217 3.19 10.35 -28.14
CA PRO A 217 3.56 11.32 -29.14
C PRO A 217 4.86 10.87 -29.81
N GLU A 218 5.00 11.09 -31.12
CA GLU A 218 6.31 11.55 -31.58
C GLU A 218 6.58 12.81 -30.74
N LEU A 219 7.26 12.62 -29.61
CA LEU A 219 7.56 13.65 -28.64
C LEU A 219 8.35 14.68 -29.43
N ASP A 220 7.73 15.83 -29.73
CA ASP A 220 8.31 16.93 -30.52
C ASP A 220 9.44 17.64 -29.74
N LEU A 221 10.30 16.85 -29.10
CA LEU A 221 11.46 17.22 -28.32
C LEU A 221 12.59 17.51 -29.31
N THR A 222 13.30 18.59 -29.05
CA THR A 222 14.57 18.80 -29.73
C THR A 222 15.54 17.66 -29.38
N PRO A 223 16.54 17.35 -30.23
CA PRO A 223 17.53 16.32 -29.93
C PRO A 223 18.20 16.48 -28.57
N PHE A 224 18.36 17.72 -28.10
CA PHE A 224 18.90 18.02 -26.78
C PHE A 224 17.93 17.62 -25.64
N GLN A 225 16.63 17.91 -25.79
CA GLN A 225 15.65 17.57 -24.77
C GLN A 225 15.43 16.05 -24.71
N ASP A 226 15.45 15.38 -25.86
CA ASP A 226 15.37 13.93 -25.96
C ASP A 226 16.55 13.25 -25.24
N GLU A 227 17.77 13.79 -25.42
CA GLU A 227 18.96 13.32 -24.71
C GLU A 227 18.87 13.54 -23.18
N VAL A 228 18.27 14.65 -22.72
CA VAL A 228 18.01 14.86 -21.28
C VAL A 228 16.99 13.84 -20.76
N MET A 229 15.90 13.60 -21.49
CA MET A 229 14.89 12.62 -21.10
C MET A 229 15.48 11.22 -21.00
N GLY A 230 16.26 10.79 -21.99
CA GLY A 230 16.93 9.48 -21.97
C GLY A 230 17.89 9.32 -20.79
N LEU A 231 18.58 10.38 -20.36
CA LEU A 231 19.44 10.35 -19.18
C LEU A 231 18.64 10.32 -17.87
N VAL A 232 17.48 11.00 -17.80
CA VAL A 232 16.58 10.94 -16.65
C VAL A 232 16.02 9.53 -16.49
N SER A 233 15.47 8.95 -17.56
CA SER A 233 14.94 7.58 -17.58
C SER A 233 16.00 6.56 -17.21
N SER A 234 17.19 6.64 -17.84
CA SER A 234 18.31 5.74 -17.52
C SER A 234 18.72 5.82 -16.05
N PHE A 235 18.70 7.02 -15.46
CA PHE A 235 19.05 7.21 -14.05
C PHE A 235 17.96 6.66 -13.13
N ILE A 236 16.68 6.89 -13.44
CA ILE A 236 15.54 6.34 -12.70
C ILE A 236 15.60 4.81 -12.69
N ASP A 237 15.78 4.20 -13.87
CA ASP A 237 15.85 2.75 -14.03
C ASP A 237 17.02 2.14 -13.25
N ASN A 238 18.20 2.77 -13.32
CA ASN A 238 19.40 2.30 -12.61
C ASN A 238 19.25 2.34 -11.09
N TYR A 239 18.36 3.18 -10.55
CA TYR A 239 18.14 3.36 -9.12
C TYR A 239 16.76 2.87 -8.64
N GLY A 240 15.96 2.24 -9.52
CA GLY A 240 14.64 1.69 -9.20
C GLY A 240 13.65 2.74 -8.69
N LEU A 241 13.73 3.98 -9.18
CA LEU A 241 12.89 5.08 -8.72
C LEU A 241 11.50 5.03 -9.37
N ASN A 242 10.46 5.53 -8.68
CA ASN A 242 9.10 5.62 -9.23
C ASN A 242 9.08 6.52 -10.47
N ASN A 243 8.85 5.91 -11.63
CA ASN A 243 9.26 6.43 -12.94
C ASN A 243 8.34 7.55 -13.47
N GLU A 244 7.02 7.43 -13.29
CA GLU A 244 6.04 8.27 -14.01
C GLU A 244 6.04 9.76 -13.59
N VAL A 245 6.21 10.04 -12.30
CA VAL A 245 6.11 11.42 -11.77
C VAL A 245 7.35 12.25 -12.11
N ILE A 246 8.54 11.65 -12.03
CA ILE A 246 9.81 12.32 -12.29
C ILE A 246 9.94 12.62 -13.80
N GLU A 247 9.58 11.65 -14.65
CA GLU A 247 9.57 11.84 -16.11
C GLU A 247 8.54 12.89 -16.54
N GLY A 248 7.36 12.91 -15.92
CA GLY A 248 6.35 13.95 -16.16
C GLY A 248 6.84 15.35 -15.82
N ILE A 249 7.52 15.53 -14.69
CA ILE A 249 8.14 16.81 -14.29
C ILE A 249 9.25 17.20 -15.27
N ALA A 250 10.11 16.24 -15.65
CA ALA A 250 11.20 16.45 -16.58
C ALA A 250 10.68 16.94 -17.94
N PHE A 251 9.68 16.24 -18.49
CA PHE A 251 9.05 16.58 -19.75
C PHE A 251 8.41 17.97 -19.74
N ALA A 252 7.59 18.27 -18.73
CA ALA A 252 6.90 19.55 -18.61
C ALA A 252 7.90 20.71 -18.44
N PHE A 253 8.93 20.52 -17.61
CA PHE A 253 9.99 21.51 -17.44
C PHE A 253 10.74 21.79 -18.74
N LEU A 254 11.14 20.75 -19.47
CA LEU A 254 11.90 20.89 -20.71
C LEU A 254 11.11 21.58 -21.82
N LYS A 255 9.80 21.38 -21.87
CA LYS A 255 8.93 22.03 -22.87
C LYS A 255 8.64 23.49 -22.58
N GLU A 256 8.43 23.83 -21.32
CA GLU A 256 7.93 25.14 -20.95
C GLU A 256 9.02 26.12 -20.51
N VAL A 257 10.12 25.60 -19.98
CA VAL A 257 11.23 26.43 -19.51
C VAL A 257 12.32 26.44 -20.57
N PRO A 258 12.70 27.61 -21.12
CA PRO A 258 13.78 27.69 -22.09
C PRO A 258 15.14 27.41 -21.43
N VAL A 259 15.60 26.17 -21.52
CA VAL A 259 16.88 25.73 -20.95
C VAL A 259 18.04 26.08 -21.89
N LYS A 260 18.86 27.06 -21.50
CA LYS A 260 20.13 27.38 -22.20
C LYS A 260 21.28 26.57 -21.61
N ALA A 261 21.40 25.32 -22.02
CA ALA A 261 22.47 24.41 -21.63
C ALA A 261 23.24 23.90 -22.86
N ARG A 262 24.53 23.61 -22.69
CA ARG A 262 25.37 22.98 -23.74
C ARG A 262 25.51 21.47 -23.56
N LYS A 263 25.18 20.97 -22.38
CA LYS A 263 25.42 19.61 -21.91
C LYS A 263 24.17 19.10 -21.19
N PRO A 264 23.58 17.99 -21.61
CA PRO A 264 22.33 17.47 -21.04
C PRO A 264 22.49 16.98 -19.60
N GLU A 265 23.69 16.53 -19.23
CA GLU A 265 23.97 15.91 -17.93
C GLU A 265 23.77 16.88 -16.76
N GLY A 266 24.10 18.16 -16.95
CA GLY A 266 23.88 19.20 -15.94
C GLY A 266 22.39 19.48 -15.69
N VAL A 267 21.57 19.42 -16.75
CA VAL A 267 20.12 19.64 -16.67
C VAL A 267 19.46 18.42 -16.01
N THR A 268 19.85 17.22 -16.45
CA THR A 268 19.44 15.93 -15.88
C THR A 268 19.70 15.88 -14.37
N ALA A 269 20.93 16.22 -13.95
CA ALA A 269 21.30 16.23 -12.54
C ALA A 269 20.46 17.23 -11.72
N GLY A 270 20.12 18.38 -12.30
CA GLY A 270 19.24 19.35 -11.67
C GLY A 270 17.81 18.86 -11.50
N ILE A 271 17.26 18.20 -12.52
CA ILE A 271 15.92 17.58 -12.47
C ILE A 271 15.87 16.51 -11.37
N LEU A 272 16.83 15.59 -11.36
CA LEU A 272 16.89 14.51 -10.39
C LEU A 272 17.11 15.03 -8.96
N GLN A 273 17.96 16.04 -8.76
CA GLN A 273 18.10 16.64 -7.43
C GLN A 273 16.82 17.36 -6.99
N ALA A 274 16.11 18.05 -7.89
CA ALA A 274 14.85 18.67 -7.53
C ALA A 274 13.81 17.61 -7.14
N ALA A 275 13.71 16.51 -7.89
CA ALA A 275 12.84 15.38 -7.55
C ALA A 275 13.16 14.79 -6.17
N ASN A 276 14.45 14.59 -5.88
CA ASN A 276 14.94 14.17 -4.57
C ASN A 276 14.55 15.16 -3.44
N ASP A 277 14.70 16.47 -3.68
CA ASP A 277 14.33 17.50 -2.70
C ASP A 277 12.82 17.57 -2.41
N PHE A 278 11.98 17.20 -3.39
CA PHE A 278 10.53 17.07 -3.21
C PHE A 278 10.11 15.70 -2.67
N GLY A 279 11.06 14.84 -2.31
CA GLY A 279 10.79 13.52 -1.72
C GLY A 279 10.29 12.47 -2.71
N LEU A 280 10.43 12.69 -4.02
CA LEU A 280 9.97 11.76 -5.06
C LEU A 280 10.85 10.52 -5.22
N PHE A 281 11.93 10.42 -4.45
CA PHE A 281 12.78 9.24 -4.41
C PHE A 281 12.34 8.25 -3.33
N GLU A 282 11.28 8.58 -2.57
CA GLU A 282 10.57 7.82 -1.53
C GLU A 282 11.49 7.10 -0.51
N GLU A 283 12.28 6.12 -0.94
CA GLU A 283 13.15 5.25 -0.12
C GLU A 283 14.66 5.39 -0.44
N VAL A 284 15.05 6.12 -1.49
CA VAL A 284 16.46 6.25 -1.94
C VAL A 284 17.00 7.66 -1.66
N PHE A 285 17.83 7.81 -0.63
CA PHE A 285 18.50 9.09 -0.35
C PHE A 285 19.80 9.23 -1.17
N LEU A 286 19.75 10.03 -2.24
CA LEU A 286 20.94 10.37 -3.01
C LEU A 286 21.48 11.75 -2.63
N THR A 287 22.78 11.84 -2.35
CA THR A 287 23.41 13.15 -2.11
C THR A 287 23.67 13.88 -3.44
N GLN A 288 23.74 15.21 -3.40
CA GLN A 288 24.14 16.03 -4.57
C GLN A 288 25.47 15.58 -5.20
N GLN A 289 26.37 15.04 -4.39
CA GLN A 289 27.68 14.55 -4.82
C GLN A 289 27.56 13.26 -5.64
N ILE A 290 26.62 12.38 -5.27
CA ILE A 290 26.35 11.12 -5.99
C ILE A 290 25.69 11.43 -7.34
N ILE A 291 24.62 12.23 -7.34
CA ILE A 291 23.90 12.59 -8.58
C ILE A 291 24.83 13.32 -9.57
N ALA A 292 25.64 14.27 -9.08
CA ALA A 292 26.59 14.97 -9.93
C ALA A 292 27.72 14.07 -10.45
N GLY A 293 28.20 13.14 -9.61
CA GLY A 293 29.27 12.21 -9.95
C GLY A 293 28.86 11.22 -11.03
N GLU A 294 27.68 10.62 -10.90
CA GLU A 294 27.16 9.62 -11.83
C GLU A 294 26.93 10.19 -13.24
N LEU A 295 26.43 11.42 -13.30
CA LEU A 295 26.18 12.14 -14.55
C LEU A 295 27.41 12.90 -15.06
N GLY A 296 28.57 12.78 -14.42
CA GLY A 296 29.81 13.45 -14.87
C GLY A 296 29.73 14.98 -14.89
N THR A 297 28.94 15.58 -13.99
CA THR A 297 28.77 17.03 -13.86
C THR A 297 29.28 17.54 -12.51
N THR A 298 29.15 18.84 -12.24
CA THR A 298 29.57 19.46 -10.98
C THR A 298 28.37 19.80 -10.11
N VAL A 299 28.53 19.74 -8.79
CA VAL A 299 27.49 20.14 -7.83
C VAL A 299 27.00 21.57 -8.11
N GLY A 300 27.90 22.50 -8.46
CA GLY A 300 27.50 23.87 -8.81
C GLY A 300 26.64 23.98 -10.08
N THR A 301 26.84 23.10 -11.07
CA THR A 301 25.98 23.04 -12.26
C THR A 301 24.63 22.40 -11.93
N LEU A 302 24.65 21.33 -11.14
CA LEU A 302 23.46 20.65 -10.63
C LEU A 302 22.57 21.62 -9.83
N SER A 303 23.12 22.35 -8.86
CA SER A 303 22.36 23.29 -8.02
C SER A 303 21.65 24.37 -8.85
N LYS A 304 22.32 24.90 -9.88
CA LYS A 304 21.73 25.89 -10.79
C LYS A 304 20.45 25.37 -11.46
N TYR A 305 20.48 24.16 -12.01
CA TYR A 305 19.32 23.59 -12.71
C TYR A 305 18.27 23.06 -11.71
N ARG A 306 18.70 22.55 -10.55
CA ARG A 306 17.83 22.22 -9.43
C ARG A 306 16.97 23.41 -9.01
N ASP A 307 17.54 24.61 -8.89
CA ASP A 307 16.77 25.80 -8.49
C ASP A 307 15.76 26.20 -9.58
N MET A 308 16.10 26.02 -10.85
CA MET A 308 15.18 26.29 -11.97
C MET A 308 13.99 25.31 -11.98
N VAL A 309 14.26 24.02 -11.79
CA VAL A 309 13.22 22.97 -11.73
C VAL A 309 12.38 23.14 -10.45
N GLY A 310 13.03 23.39 -9.32
CA GLY A 310 12.38 23.66 -8.05
C GLY A 310 11.43 24.86 -8.11
N GLY A 311 11.88 25.97 -8.70
CA GLY A 311 11.03 27.14 -8.92
C GLY A 311 9.85 26.85 -9.84
N PHE A 312 10.06 26.09 -10.92
CA PHE A 312 9.01 25.65 -11.83
C PHE A 312 7.94 24.80 -11.14
N VAL A 313 8.35 23.89 -10.25
CA VAL A 313 7.44 23.04 -9.46
C VAL A 313 6.70 23.87 -8.40
N ILE A 314 7.40 24.72 -7.65
CA ILE A 314 6.80 25.57 -6.60
C ILE A 314 5.78 26.55 -7.17
N GLU A 315 6.06 27.21 -8.30
CA GLU A 315 5.10 28.14 -8.94
C GLU A 315 3.77 27.45 -9.32
N ARG A 316 3.83 26.14 -9.60
CA ARG A 316 2.64 25.34 -9.89
C ARG A 316 1.89 24.93 -8.63
N LEU A 317 2.60 24.72 -7.52
CA LEU A 317 2.01 24.46 -6.20
C LEU A 317 1.39 25.72 -5.58
N ASP A 318 2.01 26.89 -5.74
CA ASP A 318 1.50 28.17 -5.20
C ASP A 318 0.22 28.65 -5.89
N LYS A 319 -0.02 28.26 -7.15
CA LYS A 319 -1.31 28.52 -7.84
C LYS A 319 -2.48 27.72 -7.23
N ASP A 320 -2.21 26.83 -6.27
CA ASP A 320 -3.17 26.00 -5.53
C ASP A 320 -3.53 26.58 -4.14
N GLU A 321 -2.91 27.68 -3.66
CA GLU A 321 -3.11 28.23 -2.29
C GLU A 321 -4.51 28.81 -1.98
N ASN A 322 -5.41 28.90 -2.97
CA ASN A 322 -6.83 29.21 -2.70
C ASN A 322 -7.64 27.98 -2.26
N ALA A 323 -7.04 26.79 -2.20
CA ALA A 323 -7.65 25.60 -1.63
C ALA A 323 -7.54 25.62 -0.09
N GLN A 324 -8.68 25.79 0.59
CA GLN A 324 -8.78 25.63 2.04
C GLN A 324 -8.27 24.26 2.50
N PRO A 325 -7.81 24.12 3.77
CA PRO A 325 -7.23 22.88 4.28
C PRO A 325 -8.19 21.71 4.08
N ARG A 326 -7.73 20.68 3.38
CA ARG A 326 -8.47 19.44 3.15
C ARG A 326 -8.80 18.80 4.51
N ASP A 327 -10.07 18.52 4.73
CA ASP A 327 -10.57 17.78 5.89
C ASP A 327 -10.09 16.32 5.76
N GLN A 328 -9.04 15.96 6.51
CA GLN A 328 -8.29 14.70 6.38
C GLN A 328 -9.02 13.46 6.95
N ASN A 329 -10.33 13.54 7.23
CA ASN A 329 -11.06 12.52 7.99
C ASN A 329 -12.12 11.72 7.21
N GLN A 330 -12.12 11.71 5.87
CA GLN A 330 -13.16 10.99 5.11
C GLN A 330 -12.70 9.94 4.09
N TYR A 331 -11.41 9.61 4.03
CA TYR A 331 -10.90 8.52 3.19
C TYR A 331 -9.99 7.60 4.00
N ARG A 332 -10.60 6.73 4.81
CA ARG A 332 -10.01 5.43 5.16
C ARG A 332 -11.01 4.36 4.76
N GLN A 333 -11.04 4.03 3.47
CA GLN A 333 -11.30 2.64 3.09
C GLN A 333 -9.95 1.92 3.24
N PRO A 334 -9.89 0.77 3.93
CA PRO A 334 -8.64 0.02 4.05
C PRO A 334 -8.36 -0.63 2.69
N TYR A 335 -7.48 -0.01 1.91
CA TYR A 335 -6.68 -0.72 0.93
C TYR A 335 -6.00 -1.89 1.67
N ILE A 336 -6.41 -3.12 1.39
CA ILE A 336 -5.67 -4.31 1.81
C ILE A 336 -4.52 -4.47 0.80
N MET A 337 -3.55 -3.55 0.88
CA MET A 337 -2.21 -3.76 0.33
C MET A 337 -1.50 -4.73 1.29
N PRO A 338 -0.83 -5.78 0.81
CA PRO A 338 0.27 -6.36 1.59
C PRO A 338 1.27 -5.23 1.81
N GLU A 339 1.44 -4.75 3.05
CA GLU A 339 2.52 -3.81 3.36
C GLU A 339 3.84 -4.47 2.91
N VAL A 340 4.55 -3.85 1.96
CA VAL A 340 5.94 -4.22 1.67
C VAL A 340 6.68 -4.09 3.00
N VAL A 341 7.16 -5.22 3.53
CA VAL A 341 7.87 -5.26 4.81
C VAL A 341 9.23 -4.60 4.60
N THR A 342 9.31 -3.31 4.90
CA THR A 342 10.56 -2.52 4.85
C THR A 342 11.38 -2.64 6.13
N GLU A 343 10.76 -3.09 7.22
CA GLU A 343 11.39 -3.34 8.52
C GLU A 343 10.96 -4.70 9.08
N MET A 344 11.92 -5.50 9.56
CA MET A 344 11.67 -6.83 10.14
C MET A 344 12.59 -7.09 11.33
N GLY A 345 12.14 -7.81 12.35
CA GLY A 345 12.98 -8.10 13.52
C GLY A 345 12.19 -8.56 14.74
N THR A 346 12.91 -8.91 15.81
CA THR A 346 12.29 -9.24 17.10
C THR A 346 11.86 -8.01 17.91
N ASP A 347 12.40 -6.83 17.59
CA ASP A 347 12.07 -5.59 18.28
C ASP A 347 10.84 -4.92 17.65
N PRO A 348 10.12 -4.05 18.39
CA PRO A 348 9.00 -3.28 17.85
C PRO A 348 9.41 -2.41 16.66
N ARG A 349 8.47 -2.13 15.76
CA ARG A 349 8.65 -1.10 14.72
C ARG A 349 8.95 0.26 15.37
N LEU A 350 9.76 1.09 14.69
CA LEU A 350 10.16 2.41 15.21
C LEU A 350 8.98 3.30 15.62
N THR A 351 7.85 3.16 14.93
CA THR A 351 6.64 3.95 15.17
C THR A 351 5.77 3.42 16.31
N GLU A 352 5.96 2.18 16.77
CA GLU A 352 5.05 1.50 17.69
C GLU A 352 4.94 2.21 19.04
N ARG A 353 6.07 2.65 19.61
CA ARG A 353 6.08 3.42 20.86
C ARG A 353 5.23 4.68 20.75
N GLY A 354 5.43 5.45 19.68
CA GLY A 354 4.69 6.70 19.46
C GLY A 354 3.18 6.47 19.31
N LEU A 355 2.80 5.41 18.57
CA LEU A 355 1.41 5.01 18.41
C LEU A 355 0.79 4.54 19.74
N TRP A 356 1.53 3.75 20.51
CA TRP A 356 1.09 3.29 21.83
C TRP A 356 0.91 4.46 22.81
N GLU A 357 1.90 5.36 22.88
CA GLU A 357 1.83 6.56 23.73
C GLU A 357 0.64 7.45 23.34
N MET A 358 0.38 7.61 22.04
CA MET A 358 -0.79 8.33 21.54
C MET A 358 -2.09 7.67 21.99
N MET A 359 -2.22 6.34 21.81
CA MET A 359 -3.41 5.58 22.21
C MET A 359 -3.66 5.66 23.72
N LYS A 360 -2.61 5.57 24.55
CA LYS A 360 -2.75 5.74 26.00
C LYS A 360 -3.16 7.15 26.41
N ARG A 361 -2.75 8.18 25.68
CA ARG A 361 -3.20 9.55 25.92
C ARG A 361 -4.67 9.74 25.55
N THR A 362 -5.14 9.11 24.48
CA THR A 362 -6.53 9.22 24.02
C THR A 362 -7.48 8.38 24.86
N GLU A 363 -7.09 7.18 25.33
CA GLU A 363 -7.86 6.36 26.28
C GLU A 363 -8.15 7.12 27.59
N ASN A 364 -7.22 7.96 28.03
CA ASN A 364 -7.34 8.77 29.24
C ASN A 364 -8.04 10.12 29.02
N ALA A 365 -8.48 10.43 27.79
CA ALA A 365 -9.15 11.70 27.50
C ALA A 365 -10.54 11.73 28.14
N LYS A 366 -10.83 12.80 28.91
CA LYS A 366 -12.08 12.89 29.69
C LYS A 366 -13.28 13.42 28.90
N SER A 367 -13.05 13.91 27.68
CA SER A 367 -14.08 14.47 26.79
C SER A 367 -13.60 14.51 25.34
N VAL A 368 -14.53 14.69 24.39
CA VAL A 368 -14.22 14.90 22.97
C VAL A 368 -13.30 16.11 22.75
N ALA A 369 -13.47 17.18 23.53
CA ALA A 369 -12.59 18.35 23.46
C ALA A 369 -11.15 18.03 23.94
N ASP A 370 -11.03 17.21 24.97
CA ASP A 370 -9.74 16.73 25.50
C ASP A 370 -9.06 15.77 24.52
N PHE A 371 -9.84 14.89 23.89
CA PHE A 371 -9.40 13.99 22.82
C PHE A 371 -8.84 14.77 21.61
N ASN A 372 -9.59 15.76 21.10
CA ASN A 372 -9.13 16.60 19.99
C ASN A 372 -7.89 17.41 20.36
N LYS A 373 -7.77 17.85 21.61
CA LYS A 373 -6.57 18.55 22.12
C LYS A 373 -5.35 17.63 22.18
N VAL A 374 -5.53 16.35 22.57
CA VAL A 374 -4.46 15.35 22.56
C VAL A 374 -3.94 15.12 21.14
N LEU A 375 -4.84 14.99 20.15
CA LEU A 375 -4.49 14.80 18.73
C LEU A 375 -3.73 16.01 18.14
N GLN A 376 -4.09 17.22 18.54
CA GLN A 376 -3.40 18.45 18.11
C GLN A 376 -2.02 18.66 18.76
N GLN A 377 -1.63 17.78 19.70
CA GLN A 377 -0.37 17.86 20.44
C GLN A 377 0.41 16.53 20.34
N PRO A 378 0.82 16.09 19.14
CA PRO A 378 1.47 14.80 18.96
C PRO A 378 2.81 14.70 19.70
N ASN A 379 3.54 15.81 19.84
CA ASN A 379 4.88 15.83 20.43
C ASN A 379 4.92 15.89 21.98
N VAL A 380 3.78 15.77 22.65
CA VAL A 380 3.74 15.77 24.12
C VAL A 380 4.11 14.40 24.66
N LYS A 381 5.19 14.35 25.44
CA LYS A 381 5.66 13.12 26.09
C LYS A 381 4.57 12.51 26.97
N TYR A 382 4.25 11.24 26.74
CA TYR A 382 3.30 10.51 27.57
C TYR A 382 3.84 10.29 28.98
N LYS A 383 2.96 10.46 29.98
CA LYS A 383 3.21 10.13 31.38
C LYS A 383 2.35 8.92 31.75
N PRO A 384 2.96 7.78 32.11
CA PRO A 384 2.22 6.58 32.51
C PRO A 384 1.24 6.85 33.64
N ALA A 385 0.01 6.35 33.48
CA ALA A 385 -1.04 6.48 34.49
C ALA A 385 -1.02 5.34 35.53
N THR A 386 -0.49 4.18 35.14
CA THR A 386 -0.45 2.96 35.94
C THR A 386 0.94 2.31 35.92
N ASP A 387 1.22 1.41 36.86
CA ASP A 387 2.43 0.59 36.85
C ASP A 387 2.50 -0.30 35.60
N LEU A 388 1.35 -0.72 35.07
CA LEU A 388 1.26 -1.47 33.81
C LEU A 388 1.73 -0.63 32.61
N ASP A 389 1.26 0.62 32.52
CA ASP A 389 1.71 1.55 31.48
C ASP A 389 3.19 1.89 31.67
N ARG A 390 3.66 2.04 32.91
CA ARG A 390 5.06 2.34 33.18
C ARG A 390 5.97 1.18 32.80
N ALA A 391 5.56 -0.06 33.09
CA ALA A 391 6.27 -1.25 32.68
C ALA A 391 6.39 -1.32 31.15
N GLN A 392 5.29 -1.11 30.42
CA GLN A 392 5.31 -1.12 28.96
C GLN A 392 6.17 0.01 28.37
N GLN A 393 6.11 1.21 28.95
CA GLN A 393 6.97 2.32 28.52
C GLN A 393 8.45 2.00 28.73
N LEU A 394 8.82 1.38 29.86
CA LEU A 394 10.18 0.92 30.12
C LEU A 394 10.63 -0.15 29.11
N CYS A 395 9.73 -1.02 28.65
CA CYS A 395 10.04 -1.99 27.59
C CYS A 395 10.38 -1.28 26.28
N TYR A 396 9.59 -0.29 25.83
CA TYR A 396 9.95 0.50 24.65
C TYR A 396 11.28 1.24 24.83
N GLU A 397 11.53 1.82 26.01
CA GLU A 397 12.82 2.44 26.33
C GLU A 397 13.96 1.42 26.28
N ALA A 398 13.74 0.17 26.68
CA ALA A 398 14.72 -0.90 26.62
C ALA A 398 15.01 -1.33 25.18
N PHE A 399 13.98 -1.46 24.33
CA PHE A 399 14.16 -1.81 22.91
C PHE A 399 15.05 -0.79 22.16
N GLU A 400 15.04 0.48 22.57
CA GLU A 400 15.90 1.54 22.03
C GLU A 400 17.35 1.55 22.60
N LYS A 401 17.71 0.58 23.42
CA LYS A 401 19.01 0.48 24.10
C LYS A 401 19.68 -0.85 23.80
N ASP A 402 20.96 -0.91 24.17
CA ASP A 402 21.80 -2.09 24.06
C ASP A 402 22.45 -2.44 25.40
N GLY A 403 22.90 -3.70 25.50
CA GLY A 403 23.71 -4.21 26.60
C GLY A 403 23.05 -4.02 27.97
N LYS A 404 23.85 -3.59 28.96
CA LYS A 404 23.42 -3.50 30.36
C LYS A 404 22.26 -2.54 30.59
N GLU A 405 22.11 -1.51 29.76
CA GLU A 405 21.02 -0.55 29.93
C GLU A 405 19.68 -1.13 29.47
N ARG A 406 19.69 -1.91 28.37
CA ARG A 406 18.53 -2.69 27.93
C ARG A 406 18.10 -3.69 28.99
N GLU A 407 19.05 -4.43 29.57
CA GLU A 407 18.81 -5.39 30.66
C GLU A 407 18.23 -4.69 31.90
N ARG A 408 18.81 -3.56 32.33
CA ARG A 408 18.34 -2.79 33.49
C ARG A 408 16.89 -2.35 33.31
N LEU A 409 16.55 -1.78 32.16
CA LEU A 409 15.19 -1.29 31.88
C LEU A 409 14.19 -2.44 31.78
N ALA A 410 14.59 -3.57 31.20
CA ALA A 410 13.76 -4.78 31.15
C ALA A 410 13.48 -5.33 32.56
N GLN A 411 14.50 -5.36 33.44
CA GLN A 411 14.35 -5.78 34.83
C GLN A 411 13.43 -4.84 35.62
N GLU A 412 13.57 -3.52 35.45
CA GLU A 412 12.67 -2.53 36.07
C GLU A 412 11.22 -2.68 35.57
N ALA A 413 11.03 -2.98 34.29
CA ALA A 413 9.70 -3.26 33.74
C ALA A 413 9.08 -4.52 34.37
N LEU A 414 9.88 -5.58 34.54
CA LEU A 414 9.45 -6.84 35.14
C LEU A 414 9.11 -6.70 36.63
N GLU A 415 9.83 -5.86 37.37
CA GLU A 415 9.52 -5.55 38.78
C GLU A 415 8.15 -4.89 38.94
N LEU A 416 7.78 -3.99 38.02
CA LEU A 416 6.49 -3.32 38.02
C LEU A 416 5.35 -4.23 37.54
N ASN A 417 5.61 -5.05 36.51
CA ASN A 417 4.65 -6.01 36.00
C ASN A 417 5.35 -7.31 35.56
N PRO A 418 5.42 -8.32 36.45
CA PRO A 418 6.09 -9.59 36.16
C PRO A 418 5.50 -10.37 34.98
N LYS A 419 4.26 -10.05 34.60
CA LYS A 419 3.54 -10.68 33.49
C LYS A 419 3.60 -9.86 32.21
N ASN A 420 4.25 -8.70 32.17
CA ASN A 420 4.33 -7.91 30.94
C ASN A 420 4.99 -8.74 29.82
N GLY A 421 4.35 -8.78 28.64
CA GLY A 421 4.80 -9.59 27.52
C GLY A 421 6.19 -9.19 27.04
N ASP A 422 6.38 -7.92 26.71
CA ASP A 422 7.66 -7.41 26.22
C ASP A 422 8.78 -7.45 27.25
N ALA A 423 8.48 -7.22 28.52
CA ALA A 423 9.48 -7.36 29.59
C ALA A 423 10.02 -8.80 29.62
N ASN A 424 9.14 -9.79 29.47
CA ASN A 424 9.56 -11.19 29.39
C ASN A 424 10.33 -11.48 28.09
N LEU A 425 9.94 -10.92 26.94
CA LEU A 425 10.70 -11.07 25.69
C LEU A 425 12.11 -10.49 25.80
N LEU A 426 12.25 -9.31 26.40
CA LEU A 426 13.54 -8.67 26.65
C LEU A 426 14.40 -9.50 27.61
N MET A 427 13.82 -10.01 28.70
CA MET A 427 14.56 -10.84 29.66
C MET A 427 15.02 -12.16 29.05
N ALA A 428 14.27 -12.72 28.10
CA ALA A 428 14.69 -13.90 27.35
C ALA A 428 16.05 -13.70 26.63
N GLU A 429 16.44 -12.47 26.29
CA GLU A 429 17.74 -12.19 25.66
C GLU A 429 18.94 -12.35 26.61
N PHE A 430 18.72 -12.18 27.92
CA PHE A 430 19.79 -12.11 28.93
C PHE A 430 19.95 -13.39 29.75
N VAL A 431 18.98 -14.31 29.68
CA VAL A 431 19.06 -15.60 30.37
C VAL A 431 19.89 -16.61 29.56
N GLU A 432 20.81 -17.30 30.26
CA GLU A 432 21.73 -18.25 29.63
C GLU A 432 21.10 -19.63 29.40
N HIS A 433 20.16 -20.05 30.25
CA HIS A 433 19.58 -21.39 30.23
C HIS A 433 18.33 -21.45 29.34
N ASP A 434 18.31 -22.37 28.38
CA ASP A 434 17.20 -22.51 27.42
C ASP A 434 15.83 -22.74 28.08
N VAL A 435 15.78 -23.43 29.22
CA VAL A 435 14.53 -23.65 29.96
C VAL A 435 13.97 -22.35 30.52
N GLU A 436 14.85 -21.49 31.04
CA GLU A 436 14.47 -20.19 31.59
C GLU A 436 14.08 -19.22 30.46
N LYS A 437 14.81 -19.28 29.34
CA LYS A 437 14.49 -18.55 28.10
C LYS A 437 13.11 -18.94 27.55
N GLU A 438 12.83 -20.23 27.42
CA GLU A 438 11.53 -20.74 26.97
C GLU A 438 10.41 -20.36 27.95
N LEU A 439 10.67 -20.36 29.26
CA LEU A 439 9.70 -19.91 30.25
C LEU A 439 9.32 -18.43 30.07
N HIS A 440 10.28 -17.56 29.74
CA HIS A 440 10.00 -16.16 29.43
C HIS A 440 9.12 -16.01 28.17
N TYR A 441 9.44 -16.72 27.08
CA TYR A 441 8.59 -16.72 25.88
C TYR A 441 7.16 -17.21 26.17
N LEU A 442 7.03 -18.34 26.88
CA LEU A 442 5.73 -18.89 27.25
C LEU A 442 4.94 -17.96 28.19
N THR A 443 5.64 -17.23 29.06
CA THR A 443 5.01 -16.22 29.92
C THR A 443 4.47 -15.06 29.09
N ALA A 444 5.25 -14.56 28.12
CA ALA A 444 4.82 -13.52 27.21
C ALA A 444 3.59 -13.94 26.38
N LEU A 445 3.60 -15.17 25.84
CA LEU A 445 2.47 -15.74 25.12
C LEU A 445 1.23 -15.89 25.99
N ASN A 446 1.35 -16.49 27.19
CA ASN A 446 0.23 -16.66 28.10
C ASN A 446 -0.36 -15.32 28.54
N THR A 447 0.44 -14.26 28.68
CA THR A 447 -0.10 -12.91 28.87
C THR A 447 -0.86 -12.46 27.62
N GLY A 448 -0.24 -12.56 26.44
CA GLY A 448 -0.86 -12.19 25.18
C GLY A 448 -2.22 -12.85 24.95
N TYR A 449 -2.34 -14.16 25.11
CA TYR A 449 -3.63 -14.87 24.99
C TYR A 449 -4.72 -14.36 25.94
N ARG A 450 -4.36 -13.75 27.08
CA ARG A 450 -5.33 -13.21 28.04
C ARG A 450 -5.69 -11.76 27.78
N THR A 451 -4.80 -11.03 27.10
CA THR A 451 -4.94 -9.58 26.88
C THR A 451 -5.21 -9.23 25.42
N PHE A 452 -5.10 -10.19 24.50
CA PHE A 452 -5.37 -10.00 23.10
C PHE A 452 -6.84 -9.62 22.90
N ASP A 453 -7.06 -8.53 22.18
CA ASP A 453 -8.39 -8.03 21.85
C ASP A 453 -8.67 -8.32 20.38
N ASP A 454 -9.60 -9.25 20.14
CA ASP A 454 -10.02 -9.67 18.81
C ASP A 454 -11.24 -8.90 18.29
N SER A 455 -11.67 -7.84 18.98
CA SER A 455 -12.83 -7.02 18.58
C SER A 455 -12.54 -6.05 17.43
N PHE A 456 -11.28 -5.96 16.97
CA PHE A 456 -10.85 -5.06 15.91
C PHE A 456 -10.76 -5.78 14.56
N ASP A 457 -11.29 -5.18 13.50
CA ASP A 457 -11.23 -5.75 12.14
C ASP A 457 -9.78 -5.91 11.63
N VAL A 458 -8.90 -4.96 11.96
CA VAL A 458 -7.46 -5.04 11.68
C VAL A 458 -6.71 -5.21 13.00
N LEU A 459 -6.45 -6.45 13.38
CA LEU A 459 -5.87 -6.81 14.67
C LEU A 459 -4.47 -6.21 14.92
N TRP A 460 -3.66 -6.03 13.87
CA TRP A 460 -2.37 -5.32 13.92
C TRP A 460 -2.50 -3.82 14.21
N GLY A 461 -3.62 -3.22 13.78
CA GLY A 461 -3.92 -1.80 13.97
C GLY A 461 -4.18 -1.44 15.43
N TYR A 462 -4.61 -2.40 16.25
CA TYR A 462 -4.69 -2.24 17.69
C TYR A 462 -3.32 -2.47 18.33
N VAL A 463 -2.57 -1.38 18.54
CA VAL A 463 -1.18 -1.41 19.04
C VAL A 463 -0.98 -2.29 20.30
N PRO A 464 -1.90 -2.33 21.29
CA PRO A 464 -1.76 -3.21 22.45
C PRO A 464 -1.74 -4.72 22.13
N ASN A 465 -2.16 -5.15 20.94
CA ASN A 465 -2.02 -6.54 20.48
C ASN A 465 -0.60 -6.87 20.00
N ARG A 466 0.19 -5.88 19.59
CA ARG A 466 1.51 -6.11 18.97
C ARG A 466 2.52 -6.83 19.87
N PRO A 467 2.57 -6.61 21.21
CA PRO A 467 3.40 -7.43 22.10
C PRO A 467 3.12 -8.94 22.00
N PHE A 468 1.86 -9.35 21.77
CA PHE A 468 1.54 -10.76 21.60
C PHE A 468 2.02 -11.32 20.25
N LEU A 469 1.80 -10.58 19.17
CA LEU A 469 2.27 -10.97 17.82
C LEU A 469 3.80 -11.01 17.75
N ARG A 470 4.47 -10.08 18.44
CA ARG A 470 5.92 -10.08 18.65
C ARG A 470 6.37 -11.26 19.49
N ALA A 471 5.63 -11.65 20.52
CA ALA A 471 5.95 -12.84 21.31
C ALA A 471 5.88 -14.14 20.49
N LEU A 472 4.84 -14.29 19.65
CA LEU A 472 4.72 -15.41 18.71
C LEU A 472 5.91 -15.42 17.74
N PHE A 473 6.29 -14.25 17.21
CA PHE A 473 7.39 -14.12 16.25
C PHE A 473 8.74 -14.49 16.86
N SER A 474 9.09 -13.85 17.98
CA SER A 474 10.36 -14.05 18.65
C SER A 474 10.50 -15.47 19.19
N TYR A 475 9.41 -16.07 19.67
CA TYR A 475 9.43 -17.47 20.08
C TYR A 475 9.55 -18.42 18.88
N GLY A 476 8.83 -18.15 17.78
CA GLY A 476 8.97 -18.89 16.53
C GLY A 476 10.40 -18.86 15.99
N ALA A 477 11.01 -17.68 15.94
CA ALA A 477 12.40 -17.48 15.53
C ALA A 477 13.37 -18.28 16.44
N TRP A 478 13.23 -18.16 17.76
CA TRP A 478 14.06 -18.92 18.70
C TRP A 478 13.87 -20.44 18.55
N LEU A 479 12.65 -20.92 18.34
CA LEU A 479 12.38 -22.34 18.08
C LEU A 479 13.11 -22.84 16.83
N MET A 480 13.18 -22.03 15.76
CA MET A 480 13.94 -22.35 14.56
C MET A 480 15.45 -22.42 14.85
N GLU A 481 16.01 -21.52 15.68
CA GLU A 481 17.42 -21.58 16.12
C GLU A 481 17.76 -22.91 16.82
N GLN A 482 16.80 -23.44 17.58
CA GLN A 482 16.87 -24.74 18.25
C GLN A 482 16.58 -25.94 17.32
N GLY A 483 16.31 -25.71 16.03
CA GLY A 483 15.93 -26.75 15.07
C GLY A 483 14.54 -27.34 15.32
N ARG A 484 13.69 -26.68 16.13
CA ARG A 484 12.34 -27.12 16.51
C ARG A 484 11.29 -26.58 15.53
N TYR A 485 11.49 -26.82 14.23
CA TYR A 485 10.71 -26.22 13.14
C TYR A 485 9.20 -26.51 13.21
N VAL A 486 8.79 -27.73 13.61
CA VAL A 486 7.36 -28.07 13.74
C VAL A 486 6.65 -27.19 14.76
N LYS A 487 7.31 -26.90 15.88
CA LYS A 487 6.74 -25.98 16.90
C LYS A 487 6.79 -24.53 16.44
N ALA A 488 7.83 -24.15 15.68
CA ALA A 488 7.91 -22.80 15.11
C ALA A 488 6.74 -22.53 14.15
N ILE A 489 6.39 -23.51 13.30
CA ILE A 489 5.23 -23.44 12.40
C ILE A 489 3.96 -23.12 13.17
N GLU A 490 3.70 -23.79 14.31
CA GLU A 490 2.50 -23.51 15.12
C GLU A 490 2.38 -22.03 15.51
N GLN A 491 3.49 -21.41 15.93
CA GLN A 491 3.50 -20.01 16.36
C GLN A 491 3.35 -19.05 15.17
N LEU A 492 4.05 -19.34 14.08
CA LEU A 492 4.10 -18.50 12.88
C LEU A 492 2.79 -18.56 12.10
N THR A 493 2.13 -19.72 12.04
CA THR A 493 0.77 -19.85 11.48
C THR A 493 -0.23 -19.03 12.29
N GLU A 494 -0.15 -19.03 13.62
CA GLU A 494 -1.04 -18.21 14.43
C GLU A 494 -0.88 -16.70 14.18
N ILE A 495 0.34 -16.25 13.86
CA ILE A 495 0.55 -14.88 13.38
C ILE A 495 -0.20 -14.67 12.07
N MET A 496 -0.08 -15.58 11.10
CA MET A 496 -0.74 -15.44 9.81
C MET A 496 -2.27 -15.39 9.94
N ASP A 497 -2.85 -16.17 10.86
CA ASP A 497 -4.29 -16.16 11.13
C ASP A 497 -4.76 -14.82 11.73
N LYS A 498 -3.94 -14.22 12.59
CA LYS A 498 -4.26 -12.97 13.31
C LYS A 498 -3.81 -11.72 12.56
N ASN A 499 -2.87 -11.86 11.63
CA ASN A 499 -2.25 -10.78 10.89
C ASN A 499 -2.07 -11.21 9.42
N PRO A 500 -3.17 -11.40 8.67
CA PRO A 500 -3.13 -11.94 7.32
C PRO A 500 -2.37 -11.05 6.32
N LEU A 501 -2.27 -9.75 6.61
CA LEU A 501 -1.47 -8.78 5.86
C LEU A 501 0.03 -8.86 6.13
N ASP A 502 0.44 -9.70 7.07
CA ASP A 502 1.83 -9.95 7.46
C ASP A 502 2.71 -8.71 7.66
N HIS A 503 2.20 -7.75 8.45
CA HIS A 503 2.93 -6.53 8.82
C HIS A 503 4.28 -6.80 9.54
N GLN A 504 4.68 -8.03 9.83
CA GLN A 504 5.97 -8.32 10.50
C GLN A 504 6.87 -9.27 9.70
N GLY A 505 6.47 -9.66 8.48
CA GLY A 505 7.26 -10.56 7.63
C GLY A 505 7.32 -12.01 8.14
N ALA A 506 6.38 -12.44 8.98
CA ALA A 506 6.30 -13.79 9.53
C ALA A 506 6.19 -14.86 8.44
N LYS A 507 5.66 -14.53 7.25
CA LYS A 507 5.58 -15.46 6.11
C LYS A 507 6.94 -16.03 5.73
N TRP A 508 8.01 -15.24 5.84
CA TRP A 508 9.36 -15.67 5.48
C TRP A 508 9.90 -16.74 6.45
N LEU A 509 9.71 -16.53 7.76
CA LEU A 509 10.06 -17.53 8.77
C LEU A 509 9.20 -18.77 8.63
N LEU A 510 7.90 -18.61 8.34
CA LEU A 510 6.97 -19.73 8.17
C LEU A 510 7.38 -20.59 6.97
N LEU A 511 7.72 -19.97 5.85
CA LEU A 511 8.19 -20.64 4.64
C LEU A 511 9.50 -21.40 4.88
N SER A 512 10.49 -20.75 5.51
CA SER A 512 11.73 -21.39 5.94
C SER A 512 11.47 -22.56 6.89
N ALA A 513 10.59 -22.40 7.89
CA ALA A 513 10.26 -23.45 8.84
C ALA A 513 9.55 -24.65 8.17
N TYR A 514 8.68 -24.41 7.19
CA TYR A 514 8.08 -25.49 6.38
C TYR A 514 9.16 -26.28 5.64
N ILE A 515 10.05 -25.58 4.94
CA ILE A 515 11.12 -26.21 4.17
C ILE A 515 12.04 -27.05 5.07
N HIS A 516 12.51 -26.49 6.19
CA HIS A 516 13.34 -27.21 7.15
C HIS A 516 12.63 -28.40 7.81
N ALA A 517 11.29 -28.35 7.94
CA ALA A 517 10.48 -29.47 8.42
C ALA A 517 10.19 -30.53 7.33
N GLY A 518 10.68 -30.35 6.09
CA GLY A 518 10.38 -31.21 4.95
C GLY A 518 8.95 -31.08 4.43
N LYS A 519 8.25 -30.02 4.80
CA LYS A 519 6.85 -29.72 4.46
C LYS A 519 6.77 -28.87 3.18
N TRP A 520 7.33 -29.39 2.09
CA TRP A 520 7.46 -28.68 0.81
C TRP A 520 6.12 -28.37 0.14
N GLU A 521 5.12 -29.24 0.30
CA GLU A 521 3.76 -28.99 -0.21
C GLU A 521 3.15 -27.76 0.46
N GLN A 522 3.21 -27.67 1.80
CA GLN A 522 2.72 -26.50 2.54
C GLN A 522 3.51 -25.23 2.24
N ALA A 523 4.83 -25.35 1.99
CA ALA A 523 5.65 -24.24 1.53
C ALA A 523 5.20 -23.72 0.15
N GLY A 524 4.87 -24.65 -0.76
CA GLY A 524 4.28 -24.36 -2.07
C GLY A 524 2.92 -23.67 -1.95
N ASP A 525 2.00 -24.25 -1.18
CA ASP A 525 0.67 -23.66 -0.95
C ASP A 525 0.78 -22.24 -0.37
N LEU A 526 1.69 -22.02 0.58
CA LEU A 526 1.95 -20.70 1.16
C LEU A 526 2.48 -19.74 0.10
N THR A 527 3.43 -20.17 -0.73
CA THR A 527 3.99 -19.39 -1.83
C THR A 527 2.90 -18.96 -2.84
N ASP A 528 2.02 -19.89 -3.20
CA ASP A 528 0.90 -19.65 -4.11
C ASP A 528 -0.14 -18.70 -3.51
N SER A 529 -0.41 -18.83 -2.20
CA SER A 529 -1.41 -18.01 -1.49
C SER A 529 -1.06 -16.53 -1.41
N PHE A 530 0.23 -16.19 -1.44
CA PHE A 530 0.71 -14.80 -1.41
C PHE A 530 1.06 -14.26 -2.79
N ALA A 531 0.89 -15.07 -3.85
CA ALA A 531 1.32 -14.77 -5.21
C ALA A 531 2.62 -13.94 -5.20
N LEU A 532 3.68 -14.48 -4.54
CA LEU A 532 4.93 -13.77 -4.29
C LEU A 532 5.31 -12.99 -5.54
N GLU A 533 5.10 -11.67 -5.49
CA GLU A 533 4.99 -10.86 -6.69
C GLU A 533 6.34 -10.82 -7.39
N ASP A 534 6.38 -11.43 -8.57
CA ASP A 534 7.50 -11.46 -9.50
C ASP A 534 8.79 -12.09 -8.94
N ASN A 535 9.73 -12.43 -9.83
CA ASN A 535 11.06 -12.92 -9.47
C ASN A 535 11.93 -11.83 -8.79
N THR A 536 11.39 -11.11 -7.82
CA THR A 536 12.00 -9.95 -7.15
C THR A 536 12.08 -10.17 -5.63
N GLY A 537 12.91 -9.37 -4.96
CA GLY A 537 13.06 -9.40 -3.49
C GLY A 537 13.41 -10.77 -2.87
N ILE A 538 12.86 -11.02 -1.67
CA ILE A 538 13.11 -12.23 -0.88
C ILE A 538 12.42 -13.47 -1.50
N GLY A 539 11.23 -13.28 -2.10
CA GLY A 539 10.42 -14.36 -2.66
C GLY A 539 11.13 -15.14 -3.77
N MET A 540 11.90 -14.42 -4.60
CA MET A 540 12.75 -15.01 -5.64
C MET A 540 13.69 -16.11 -5.11
N TYR A 541 14.30 -15.92 -3.92
CA TYR A 541 15.19 -16.94 -3.36
C TYR A 541 14.43 -18.22 -3.00
N PHE A 542 13.19 -18.11 -2.51
CA PHE A 542 12.35 -19.26 -2.20
C PHE A 542 11.82 -19.96 -3.46
N HIS A 543 11.52 -19.21 -4.52
CA HIS A 543 11.24 -19.81 -5.84
C HIS A 543 12.42 -20.63 -6.34
N TYR A 544 13.64 -20.07 -6.29
CA TYR A 544 14.84 -20.79 -6.68
C TYR A 544 15.14 -22.02 -5.79
N LEU A 545 14.83 -21.95 -4.49
CA LEU A 545 14.91 -23.12 -3.62
C LEU A 545 13.93 -24.22 -4.06
N SER A 546 12.70 -23.86 -4.41
CA SER A 546 11.70 -24.81 -4.93
C SER A 546 12.16 -25.44 -6.25
N ASP A 547 12.72 -24.65 -7.15
CA ASP A 547 13.28 -25.12 -8.43
C ASP A 547 14.47 -26.08 -8.26
N LEU A 548 15.33 -25.81 -7.26
CA LEU A 548 16.42 -26.71 -6.89
C LEU A 548 15.88 -28.02 -6.32
N HIS A 549 14.88 -27.96 -5.43
CA HIS A 549 14.27 -29.12 -4.78
C HIS A 549 13.56 -30.04 -5.78
N THR A 550 12.77 -29.46 -6.69
CA THR A 550 12.04 -30.21 -7.72
C THR A 550 12.95 -30.76 -8.82
N GLY A 551 14.18 -30.24 -8.93
CA GLY A 551 15.16 -30.70 -9.91
C GLY A 551 14.85 -30.28 -11.36
N VAL A 552 13.96 -29.31 -11.55
CA VAL A 552 13.52 -28.84 -12.88
C VAL A 552 14.64 -28.11 -13.65
N LEU A 553 15.60 -27.50 -12.93
CA LEU A 553 16.69 -26.71 -13.53
C LEU A 553 17.78 -27.57 -14.16
N LYS A 554 18.05 -27.34 -15.45
CA LYS A 554 19.18 -27.89 -16.20
C LYS A 554 20.52 -27.28 -15.71
N PRO A 555 21.66 -27.93 -15.97
CA PRO A 555 22.96 -27.45 -15.49
C PRO A 555 23.33 -26.01 -15.91
N HIS A 556 22.95 -25.58 -17.11
CA HIS A 556 23.22 -24.23 -17.58
C HIS A 556 22.32 -23.17 -16.91
N GLU A 557 21.05 -23.50 -16.66
CA GLU A 557 20.08 -22.66 -15.94
C GLU A 557 20.55 -22.46 -14.49
N ARG A 558 21.02 -23.52 -13.82
CA ARG A 558 21.66 -23.43 -12.49
C ARG A 558 22.85 -22.48 -12.48
N SER A 559 23.71 -22.54 -13.51
CA SER A 559 24.86 -21.63 -13.61
C SER A 559 24.45 -20.18 -13.83
N GLN A 560 23.38 -19.93 -14.60
CA GLN A 560 22.84 -18.58 -14.80
C GLN A 560 22.23 -18.02 -13.52
N MET A 561 21.44 -18.82 -12.82
CA MET A 561 20.87 -18.49 -11.51
C MET A 561 21.96 -18.11 -10.50
N LYS A 562 23.05 -18.88 -10.43
CA LYS A 562 24.20 -18.58 -9.56
C LYS A 562 24.85 -17.24 -9.88
N GLN A 563 25.01 -16.92 -11.17
CA GLN A 563 25.55 -15.62 -11.59
C GLN A 563 24.58 -14.48 -11.29
N PHE A 564 23.29 -14.70 -11.46
CA PHE A 564 22.25 -13.71 -11.15
C PHE A 564 22.23 -13.37 -9.67
N ILE A 565 22.10 -14.37 -8.78
CA ILE A 565 22.12 -14.17 -7.33
C ILE A 565 23.38 -13.43 -6.89
N LYS A 566 24.55 -13.83 -7.42
CA LYS A 566 25.83 -13.18 -7.10
C LYS A 566 25.88 -11.70 -7.49
N LYS A 567 25.26 -11.32 -8.62
CA LYS A 567 25.17 -9.92 -9.06
C LYS A 567 24.15 -9.14 -8.24
N ARG A 568 23.01 -9.77 -7.94
CA ARG A 568 21.86 -9.17 -7.25
C ARG A 568 22.15 -8.86 -5.78
N ASN A 569 22.81 -9.78 -5.06
CA ASN A 569 23.24 -9.54 -3.69
C ASN A 569 24.62 -10.17 -3.42
N PRO A 570 25.73 -9.43 -3.66
CA PRO A 570 27.08 -9.92 -3.40
C PRO A 570 27.36 -10.26 -1.93
N HIS A 571 26.64 -9.61 -0.99
CA HIS A 571 26.78 -9.87 0.44
C HIS A 571 26.27 -11.28 0.80
N LEU A 572 25.13 -11.68 0.23
CA LEU A 572 24.58 -13.02 0.41
C LEU A 572 25.56 -14.09 -0.07
N PHE A 573 26.15 -13.89 -1.26
CA PHE A 573 27.13 -14.84 -1.80
C PHE A 573 28.36 -14.99 -0.90
N LYS A 574 28.80 -13.90 -0.26
CA LYS A 574 29.89 -13.94 0.72
C LYS A 574 29.52 -14.76 1.95
N LEU A 575 28.33 -14.54 2.52
CA LEU A 575 27.84 -15.29 3.69
C LEU A 575 27.71 -16.79 3.38
N LEU A 576 27.16 -17.13 2.22
CA LEU A 576 27.05 -18.49 1.72
C LEU A 576 28.42 -19.18 1.59
N GLN A 577 29.43 -18.48 1.09
CA GLN A 577 30.81 -19.02 1.03
C GLN A 577 31.47 -19.19 2.39
N GLU A 578 31.17 -18.30 3.35
CA GLU A 578 31.71 -18.41 4.71
C GLU A 578 31.10 -19.58 5.48
N GLY A 579 29.82 -19.94 5.21
CA GLY A 579 29.17 -21.13 5.76
C GLY A 579 29.01 -21.14 7.29
N LYS A 580 29.18 -19.99 7.96
CA LYS A 580 29.09 -19.88 9.41
C LYS A 580 27.64 -19.94 9.86
N LYS A 581 27.34 -20.82 10.82
CA LYS A 581 26.00 -20.88 11.44
C LYS A 581 25.55 -19.49 11.87
N PRO A 582 24.39 -18.99 11.39
CA PRO A 582 23.88 -17.70 11.82
C PRO A 582 23.58 -17.74 13.32
N GLY A 583 23.71 -16.59 13.97
CA GLY A 583 23.39 -16.42 15.39
C GLY A 583 21.88 -16.33 15.63
N ALA A 584 21.53 -15.69 16.74
CA ALA A 584 20.14 -15.36 17.05
C ALA A 584 19.50 -14.51 15.93
N PHE A 585 18.19 -14.65 15.73
CA PHE A 585 17.47 -13.84 14.76
C PHE A 585 17.66 -12.33 15.08
N PRO A 586 18.03 -11.49 14.10
CA PRO A 586 18.33 -10.09 14.37
C PRO A 586 17.13 -9.29 14.90
N ARG A 587 17.47 -8.32 15.75
CA ARG A 587 16.48 -7.43 16.39
C ARG A 587 15.80 -6.50 15.40
N HIS A 588 16.52 -6.07 14.38
CA HIS A 588 16.05 -5.15 13.36
C HIS A 588 16.81 -5.39 12.06
N PHE A 589 16.07 -5.35 10.96
CA PHE A 589 16.53 -5.28 9.58
C PHE A 589 15.82 -4.12 8.91
N SER A 590 16.57 -3.35 8.12
CA SER A 590 16.01 -2.44 7.13
C SER A 590 16.12 -3.11 5.77
N LEU A 591 15.00 -3.61 5.24
CA LEU A 591 14.99 -4.45 4.05
C LEU A 591 14.95 -3.58 2.79
N GLN A 592 16.01 -3.68 1.98
CA GLN A 592 16.08 -3.08 0.66
C GLN A 592 16.72 -4.08 -0.30
N GLU A 593 16.25 -4.08 -1.55
CA GLU A 593 16.78 -4.87 -2.67
C GLU A 593 18.32 -4.77 -2.73
N GLY A 594 19.00 -5.88 -2.46
CA GLY A 594 20.44 -6.05 -2.65
C GLY A 594 21.30 -5.61 -1.48
N ASN A 595 20.69 -5.10 -0.40
CA ASN A 595 21.43 -4.59 0.74
C ASN A 595 21.95 -5.72 1.66
N LYS A 596 22.72 -5.33 2.68
CA LYS A 596 23.32 -6.25 3.65
C LYS A 596 22.29 -6.94 4.56
N ASP A 597 21.22 -6.23 4.91
CA ASP A 597 20.18 -6.73 5.80
C ASP A 597 19.30 -7.78 5.11
N GLU A 598 18.93 -7.57 3.83
CA GLU A 598 18.31 -8.58 2.97
C GLU A 598 19.20 -9.83 2.88
N ALA A 599 20.52 -9.64 2.69
CA ALA A 599 21.46 -10.75 2.63
C ALA A 599 21.52 -11.55 3.93
N GLU A 600 21.57 -10.87 5.08
CA GLU A 600 21.63 -11.51 6.40
C GLU A 600 20.34 -12.24 6.72
N LEU A 601 19.18 -11.64 6.41
CA LEU A 601 17.89 -12.28 6.55
C LEU A 601 17.78 -13.53 5.66
N VAL A 602 18.02 -13.39 4.36
CA VAL A 602 17.97 -14.52 3.41
C VAL A 602 18.93 -15.62 3.84
N TYR A 603 20.17 -15.27 4.20
CA TYR A 603 21.14 -16.24 4.70
C TYR A 603 20.62 -16.98 5.94
N TRP A 604 20.03 -16.27 6.90
CA TRP A 604 19.45 -16.86 8.10
C TRP A 604 18.32 -17.84 7.76
N LEU A 605 17.45 -17.47 6.83
CA LEU A 605 16.28 -18.25 6.41
C LEU A 605 16.64 -19.54 5.67
N ILE A 606 17.74 -19.56 4.92
CA ILE A 606 18.08 -20.68 4.03
C ILE A 606 19.27 -21.51 4.52
N TYR A 607 19.89 -21.12 5.64
CA TYR A 607 21.06 -21.79 6.19
C TYR A 607 20.77 -23.24 6.58
N GLY A 608 21.57 -24.17 6.08
CA GLY A 608 21.46 -25.60 6.40
C GLY A 608 20.37 -26.34 5.60
N ILE A 609 19.82 -25.73 4.56
CA ILE A 609 19.01 -26.42 3.53
C ILE A 609 19.96 -27.12 2.56
N GLY A 610 19.81 -28.43 2.38
CA GLY A 610 20.75 -29.26 1.60
C GLY A 610 20.89 -28.84 0.14
N GLU A 611 19.79 -28.41 -0.49
CA GLU A 611 19.74 -27.90 -1.86
C GLU A 611 20.64 -26.66 -2.05
N VAL A 612 20.80 -25.82 -1.02
CA VAL A 612 21.68 -24.64 -1.05
C VAL A 612 23.14 -25.05 -1.02
N ASP A 613 23.50 -26.02 -0.18
CA ASP A 613 24.86 -26.51 -0.07
C ASP A 613 25.33 -27.16 -1.38
N GLU A 614 24.46 -27.93 -2.04
CA GLU A 614 24.72 -28.52 -3.36
C GLU A 614 24.83 -27.47 -4.47
N PHE A 615 24.08 -26.37 -4.38
CA PHE A 615 24.13 -25.27 -5.35
C PHE A 615 25.44 -24.45 -5.27
N LEU A 616 26.06 -24.39 -4.09
CA LEU A 616 27.30 -23.66 -3.86
C LEU A 616 28.56 -24.44 -4.26
N GLY A 617 28.55 -25.77 -4.07
CA GLY A 617 29.58 -26.70 -4.58
C GLY A 617 29.79 -26.59 -6.09
#